data_AF-A0A962AZH4-F1
#
_entry.id   AF-A0A962AZH4-F1
#
_cell.length_a   1.000
_cell.length_b   1.000
_cell.length_c   1.000
_cell.angle_alpha   90.00
_cell.angle_beta   90.00
_cell.angle_gamma   90.00
#
_symmetry.space_group_name_H-M   'P 1'
#
loop_
_entity.id
_entity.type
_entity.pdbx_description
1 polymer ?
#
loop_
_entity_poly.entity_id
_entity_poly.type
_entity_poly.pdbx_seq_one_letter_code
_entity_poly.pdbx_strand_id
1 'polypeptide(L)'
;AADGRALADAVRAYESLSDLMGRLASYAGLLYAANTTDPERAKLYGDIQERLTGIGSDLLFFELELNAIDDAALEAAFAVPELAHYRPWLVDLRKEKPHQLDEQLEKIFLEKSITARSSWTRLYNETMTALRFKVGDEELALEPALNLLSDPVGARRQSAADGLAKVFKQNLRLFTLITNTLAKDKEISDRWRGFADVADSRHLANRVERPVVDALVEAVRQKYPVISHRYYAMKARWLGMERLAHWDRNAPLPDKPERIYRWDQAQGLVLDAYRDFAPEIADIARRFFDGGWIDAPVRDGKAPGAFSHPTVPSAHPYILMNYQGKSRDVMTLAHELGHGVHQVLANAQGPLMAPTPLTLAETASVFGEMLTFRRLLASTKEPRERRALMASKVEDMINTVVRQIAFFTFERRVHTERRQGELTSERLCEIWLDVQRESLGPAVELKEGYEVFWTYIPHFIHSPFYVYAYAFGDCLVNSLYARYEEAHPDFVAKYVAMLQAGGSKHHSELLAPFDLDASQPAFWLKGLSLVESMIDELADLDASV
;
A
#
# COMPACT_ATOMS: atom_id res chain seq x y z
N ALA A 1 34.49 14.05 2.00
CA ALA A 1 34.64 13.33 3.28
C ALA A 1 35.69 13.97 4.20
N ALA A 2 36.93 14.20 3.72
CA ALA A 2 37.97 14.85 4.53
C ALA A 2 37.62 16.26 5.03
N ASP A 3 36.72 16.96 4.32
CA ASP A 3 36.06 18.16 4.77
C ASP A 3 34.56 17.86 5.00
N GLY A 4 34.16 17.72 6.26
CA GLY A 4 32.78 17.44 6.64
C GLY A 4 31.83 18.61 6.39
N ARG A 5 32.34 19.85 6.39
CA ARG A 5 31.54 21.05 6.11
C ARG A 5 31.21 21.14 4.63
N ALA A 6 32.20 20.93 3.76
CA ALA A 6 31.97 20.86 2.32
C ALA A 6 30.97 19.75 1.96
N LEU A 7 31.04 18.59 2.63
CA LEU A 7 30.07 17.51 2.45
C LEU A 7 28.66 17.90 2.89
N ALA A 8 28.52 18.57 4.06
CA ALA A 8 27.22 19.07 4.52
C ALA A 8 26.60 20.08 3.54
N ASP A 9 27.41 20.99 2.99
CA ASP A 9 26.95 21.99 2.04
C ASP A 9 26.52 21.33 0.70
N ALA A 10 27.21 20.27 0.27
CA ALA A 10 26.80 19.49 -0.91
C ALA A 10 25.47 18.76 -0.68
N VAL A 11 25.29 18.11 0.48
CA VAL A 11 24.02 17.43 0.84
C VAL A 11 22.87 18.44 0.94
N ARG A 12 23.09 19.63 1.52
CA ARG A 12 22.07 20.69 1.57
C ARG A 12 21.70 21.20 0.17
N ALA A 13 22.67 21.34 -0.72
CA ALA A 13 22.40 21.73 -2.11
C ALA A 13 21.57 20.66 -2.84
N TYR A 14 21.90 19.38 -2.63
CA TYR A 14 21.13 18.27 -3.16
C TYR A 14 19.70 18.25 -2.61
N GLU A 15 19.52 18.39 -1.29
CA GLU A 15 18.20 18.48 -0.66
C GLU A 15 17.34 19.63 -1.23
N SER A 16 17.95 20.81 -1.40
CA SER A 16 17.26 21.98 -1.96
C SER A 16 16.82 21.75 -3.40
N LEU A 17 17.63 21.04 -4.19
CA LEU A 17 17.30 20.65 -5.54
C LEU A 17 16.16 19.63 -5.57
N SER A 18 16.18 18.64 -4.67
CA SER A 18 15.12 17.65 -4.49
C SER A 18 13.78 18.30 -4.15
N ASP A 19 13.76 19.32 -3.28
CA ASP A 19 12.55 20.10 -2.98
C ASP A 19 12.01 20.83 -4.23
N LEU A 20 12.89 21.50 -4.99
CA LEU A 20 12.49 22.21 -6.20
C LEU A 20 11.95 21.26 -7.27
N MET A 21 12.65 20.16 -7.52
CA MET A 21 12.24 19.12 -8.46
C MET A 21 10.90 18.51 -8.06
N GLY A 22 10.75 18.15 -6.79
CA GLY A 22 9.49 17.63 -6.24
C GLY A 22 8.35 18.62 -6.39
N ARG A 23 8.59 19.93 -6.19
CA ARG A 23 7.57 20.97 -6.37
C ARG A 23 7.09 21.08 -7.82
N LEU A 24 8.01 21.02 -8.79
CA LEU A 24 7.68 21.01 -10.22
C LEU A 24 6.89 19.75 -10.60
N ALA A 25 7.34 18.58 -10.14
CA ALA A 25 6.67 17.31 -10.36
C ALA A 25 5.24 17.33 -9.80
N SER A 26 5.10 17.81 -8.57
CA SER A 26 3.82 17.90 -7.86
C SER A 26 2.84 18.82 -8.56
N TYR A 27 3.29 20.00 -8.98
CA TYR A 27 2.43 20.96 -9.68
C TYR A 27 1.88 20.37 -10.99
N ALA A 28 2.76 19.78 -11.81
CA ALA A 28 2.36 19.18 -13.07
C ALA A 28 1.46 17.96 -12.87
N GLY A 29 1.82 17.08 -11.93
CA GLY A 29 1.09 15.86 -11.61
C GLY A 29 -0.30 16.14 -11.06
N LEU A 30 -0.44 17.09 -10.13
CA LEU A 30 -1.74 17.47 -9.55
C LEU A 30 -2.66 18.14 -10.58
N LEU A 31 -2.12 19.00 -11.46
CA LEU A 31 -2.91 19.56 -12.56
C LEU A 31 -3.43 18.48 -13.50
N TYR A 32 -2.56 17.55 -13.90
CA TYR A 32 -2.93 16.40 -14.72
C TYR A 32 -3.98 15.54 -14.02
N ALA A 33 -3.80 15.20 -12.73
CA ALA A 33 -4.78 14.42 -11.98
C ALA A 33 -6.14 15.12 -11.84
N ALA A 34 -6.16 16.46 -11.80
CA ALA A 34 -7.40 17.22 -11.73
C ALA A 34 -8.23 17.15 -13.03
N ASN A 35 -7.61 16.89 -14.20
CA ASN A 35 -8.26 16.54 -15.46
C ASN A 35 -7.26 15.83 -16.41
N THR A 36 -7.30 14.50 -16.45
CA THR A 36 -6.39 13.64 -17.23
C THR A 36 -6.73 13.64 -18.72
N THR A 37 -7.92 14.12 -19.10
CA THR A 37 -8.37 14.19 -20.49
C THR A 37 -8.00 15.51 -21.18
N ASP A 38 -7.45 16.47 -20.43
CA ASP A 38 -6.98 17.75 -20.96
C ASP A 38 -5.60 17.56 -21.63
N PRO A 39 -5.51 17.73 -22.97
CA PRO A 39 -4.27 17.47 -23.71
C PRO A 39 -3.13 18.42 -23.32
N GLU A 40 -3.43 19.66 -22.92
CA GLU A 40 -2.40 20.62 -22.51
C GLU A 40 -1.79 20.24 -21.16
N ARG A 41 -2.62 19.72 -20.24
CA ARG A 41 -2.14 19.21 -18.95
C ARG A 41 -1.34 17.92 -19.10
N ALA A 42 -1.80 17.01 -19.96
CA ALA A 42 -1.07 15.78 -20.27
C ALA A 42 0.30 16.09 -20.88
N LYS A 43 0.36 17.06 -21.81
CA LYS A 43 1.62 17.54 -22.38
C LYS A 43 2.53 18.16 -21.31
N LEU A 44 2.02 19.08 -20.50
CA LEU A 44 2.80 19.73 -19.42
C LEU A 44 3.40 18.69 -18.47
N TYR A 45 2.61 17.70 -18.06
CA TYR A 45 3.06 16.61 -17.22
C TYR A 45 4.17 15.79 -17.90
N GLY A 46 3.97 15.38 -19.15
CA GLY A 46 5.00 14.66 -19.92
C GLY A 46 6.30 15.44 -20.08
N ASP A 47 6.23 16.70 -20.49
CA ASP A 47 7.41 17.57 -20.65
C ASP A 47 8.19 17.74 -19.34
N ILE A 48 7.49 17.90 -18.21
CA ILE A 48 8.13 18.04 -16.89
C ILE A 48 8.76 16.72 -16.46
N GLN A 49 8.08 15.58 -16.63
CA GLN A 49 8.63 14.26 -16.31
C GLN A 49 9.89 13.96 -17.11
N GLU A 50 9.92 14.27 -18.41
CA GLU A 50 11.11 14.08 -19.25
C GLU A 50 12.30 14.91 -18.77
N ARG A 51 12.07 16.20 -18.47
CA ARG A 51 13.11 17.09 -17.94
C ARG A 51 13.63 16.63 -16.58
N LEU A 52 12.74 16.26 -15.66
CA LEU A 52 13.11 15.76 -14.34
C LEU A 52 13.89 14.44 -14.43
N THR A 53 13.55 13.57 -15.38
CA THR A 53 14.29 12.33 -15.65
C THR A 53 15.71 12.63 -16.15
N GLY A 54 15.87 13.61 -17.04
CA GLY A 54 17.19 14.08 -17.47
C GLY A 54 18.03 14.59 -16.30
N ILE A 55 17.45 15.48 -15.47
CA ILE A 55 18.12 16.00 -14.26
C ILE A 55 18.47 14.87 -13.29
N GLY A 56 17.57 13.93 -13.03
CA GLY A 56 17.83 12.78 -12.16
C GLY A 56 18.99 11.91 -12.65
N SER A 57 19.12 11.76 -13.98
CA SER A 57 20.24 11.03 -14.59
C SER A 57 21.57 11.76 -14.37
N ASP A 58 21.58 13.09 -14.48
CA ASP A 58 22.77 13.92 -14.21
C ASP A 58 23.16 13.95 -12.73
N LEU A 59 22.22 13.67 -11.82
CA LEU A 59 22.45 13.64 -10.36
C LEU A 59 22.81 12.25 -9.82
N LEU A 60 22.73 11.19 -10.64
CA LEU A 60 22.96 9.81 -10.19
C LEU A 60 24.32 9.62 -9.51
N PHE A 61 25.35 10.35 -9.97
CA PHE A 61 26.69 10.28 -9.39
C PHE A 61 26.69 10.60 -7.89
N PHE A 62 25.79 11.47 -7.42
CA PHE A 62 25.86 12.01 -6.06
C PHE A 62 25.69 10.91 -5.01
N GLU A 63 24.64 10.10 -5.13
CA GLU A 63 24.40 8.98 -4.22
C GLU A 63 25.46 7.87 -4.36
N LEU A 64 25.90 7.60 -5.60
CA LEU A 64 26.96 6.61 -5.86
C LEU A 64 28.29 7.02 -5.21
N GLU A 65 28.67 8.30 -5.30
CA GLU A 65 29.89 8.84 -4.67
C GLU A 65 29.78 8.88 -3.15
N LEU A 66 28.60 9.20 -2.60
CA LEU A 66 28.35 9.07 -1.16
C LEU A 66 28.53 7.62 -0.68
N ASN A 67 28.10 6.64 -1.45
CA ASN A 67 28.33 5.21 -1.18
C ASN A 67 29.79 4.76 -1.40
N ALA A 68 30.58 5.52 -2.15
CA ALA A 68 32.01 5.27 -2.32
C ALA A 68 32.89 5.83 -1.18
N ILE A 69 32.38 6.74 -0.35
CA ILE A 69 33.12 7.26 0.81
C ILE A 69 33.49 6.12 1.77
N ASP A 70 34.71 6.12 2.31
CA ASP A 70 35.13 5.17 3.35
C ASP A 70 34.29 5.32 4.64
N ASP A 71 33.97 4.20 5.30
CA ASP A 71 33.10 4.20 6.48
C ASP A 71 33.70 5.00 7.65
N ALA A 72 35.01 4.91 7.89
CA ALA A 72 35.67 5.67 8.95
C ALA A 72 35.73 7.16 8.61
N ALA A 73 35.92 7.50 7.33
CA ALA A 73 35.91 8.88 6.87
C ALA A 73 34.51 9.53 6.97
N LEU A 74 33.44 8.80 6.65
CA LEU A 74 32.08 9.28 6.80
C LEU A 74 31.71 9.45 8.29
N GLU A 75 32.08 8.49 9.14
CA GLU A 75 31.82 8.58 10.58
C GLU A 75 32.58 9.78 11.20
N ALA A 76 33.82 10.02 10.80
CA ALA A 76 34.56 11.21 11.23
C ALA A 76 33.89 12.52 10.75
N ALA A 77 33.30 12.53 9.55
CA ALA A 77 32.62 13.71 9.01
C ALA A 77 31.36 14.08 9.81
N PHE A 78 30.70 13.10 10.48
CA PHE A 78 29.56 13.37 11.36
C PHE A 78 29.91 14.17 12.62
N ALA A 79 31.20 14.43 12.90
CA ALA A 79 31.58 15.40 13.93
C ALA A 79 31.12 16.83 13.59
N VAL A 80 30.81 17.12 12.32
CA VAL A 80 30.22 18.39 11.88
C VAL A 80 28.70 18.34 12.09
N PRO A 81 28.12 19.19 12.98
CA PRO A 81 26.69 19.13 13.32
C PRO A 81 25.76 19.28 12.11
N GLU A 82 26.14 20.10 11.12
CA GLU A 82 25.35 20.29 9.90
C GLU A 82 25.25 19.02 9.05
N LEU A 83 26.27 18.15 9.08
CA LEU A 83 26.23 16.85 8.41
C LEU A 83 25.52 15.81 9.28
N ALA A 84 25.73 15.85 10.60
CA ALA A 84 25.11 14.94 11.56
C ALA A 84 23.57 14.95 11.48
N HIS A 85 22.97 16.10 11.14
CA HIS A 85 21.55 16.22 10.85
C HIS A 85 21.08 15.20 9.79
N TYR A 86 21.86 15.00 8.73
CA TYR A 86 21.54 14.09 7.62
C TYR A 86 21.99 12.64 7.86
N ARG A 87 22.47 12.31 9.07
CA ARG A 87 22.95 10.97 9.40
C ARG A 87 21.91 9.87 9.12
N PRO A 88 20.60 10.03 9.42
CA PRO A 88 19.62 8.99 9.10
C PRO A 88 19.54 8.67 7.61
N TRP A 89 19.44 9.70 6.76
CA TRP A 89 19.39 9.54 5.31
C TRP A 89 20.68 8.90 4.78
N LEU A 90 21.85 9.37 5.23
CA LEU A 90 23.13 8.81 4.82
C LEU A 90 23.28 7.35 5.27
N VAL A 91 22.94 7.01 6.52
CA VAL A 91 23.00 5.62 7.00
C VAL A 91 22.09 4.71 6.19
N ASP A 92 20.89 5.17 5.84
CA ASP A 92 19.98 4.39 5.00
C ASP A 92 20.50 4.21 3.57
N LEU A 93 21.03 5.26 2.95
CA LEU A 93 21.69 5.19 1.64
C LEU A 93 22.84 4.16 1.65
N ARG A 94 23.62 4.12 2.74
CA ARG A 94 24.76 3.21 2.91
C ARG A 94 24.36 1.74 3.02
N LYS A 95 23.10 1.43 3.34
CA LYS A 95 22.61 0.04 3.32
C LYS A 95 22.57 -0.55 1.91
N GLU A 96 22.55 0.28 0.88
CA GLU A 96 22.60 -0.18 -0.52
C GLU A 96 24.02 -0.48 -1.01
N LYS A 97 25.05 0.10 -0.38
CA LYS A 97 26.46 -0.04 -0.77
C LYS A 97 26.90 -1.50 -1.04
N PRO A 98 26.55 -2.52 -0.22
CA PRO A 98 26.96 -3.90 -0.49
C PRO A 98 26.33 -4.52 -1.76
N HIS A 99 25.27 -3.91 -2.27
CA HIS A 99 24.45 -4.37 -3.40
C HIS A 99 24.58 -3.47 -4.64
N GLN A 100 25.35 -2.38 -4.50
CA GLN A 100 25.69 -1.47 -5.57
C GLN A 100 26.78 -2.09 -6.45
N LEU A 101 26.58 -2.04 -7.76
CA LEU A 101 27.56 -2.46 -8.75
C LEU A 101 28.50 -1.29 -9.07
N ASP A 102 29.56 -1.55 -9.85
CA ASP A 102 30.34 -0.45 -10.40
C ASP A 102 29.49 0.40 -11.36
N GLU A 103 29.87 1.67 -11.51
CA GLU A 103 29.12 2.68 -12.25
C GLU A 103 28.78 2.25 -13.69
N GLN A 104 29.68 1.53 -14.36
CA GLN A 104 29.46 1.09 -15.75
C GLN A 104 28.43 -0.04 -15.80
N LEU A 105 28.48 -0.99 -14.86
CA LEU A 105 27.45 -2.01 -14.73
C LEU A 105 26.09 -1.40 -14.36
N GLU A 106 26.05 -0.43 -13.45
CA GLU A 106 24.80 0.27 -13.09
C GLU A 106 24.18 0.96 -14.31
N LYS A 107 25.00 1.67 -15.10
CA LYS A 107 24.57 2.30 -16.37
C LYS A 107 24.02 1.27 -17.35
N ILE A 108 24.70 0.12 -17.52
CA ILE A 108 24.21 -0.94 -18.41
C ILE A 108 22.89 -1.52 -17.92
N PHE A 109 22.72 -1.78 -16.62
CA PHE A 109 21.46 -2.27 -16.05
C PHE A 109 20.33 -1.26 -16.30
N LEU A 110 20.59 0.03 -16.07
CA LEU A 110 19.63 1.10 -16.30
C LEU A 110 19.22 1.19 -17.78
N GLU A 111 20.19 1.25 -18.71
CA GLU A 111 19.91 1.32 -20.15
C GLU A 111 19.17 0.08 -20.67
N LYS A 112 19.58 -1.11 -20.25
CA LYS A 112 18.94 -2.37 -20.67
C LYS A 112 17.55 -2.54 -20.08
N SER A 113 17.26 -1.97 -18.91
CA SER A 113 15.94 -2.07 -18.26
C SER A 113 14.80 -1.63 -19.19
N ILE A 114 15.04 -0.64 -20.05
CA ILE A 114 14.10 -0.13 -21.05
C ILE A 114 13.63 -1.26 -21.97
N THR A 115 14.57 -2.04 -22.51
CA THR A 115 14.31 -3.16 -23.42
C THR A 115 14.01 -4.49 -22.71
N ALA A 116 14.27 -4.56 -21.40
CA ALA A 116 14.01 -5.72 -20.55
C ALA A 116 12.75 -5.45 -19.69
N ARG A 117 12.91 -5.34 -18.37
CA ARG A 117 11.83 -5.15 -17.39
C ARG A 117 10.72 -4.18 -17.83
N SER A 118 11.08 -2.99 -18.31
CA SER A 118 10.14 -1.93 -18.67
C SER A 118 9.30 -2.32 -19.88
N SER A 119 9.89 -2.94 -20.91
CA SER A 119 9.16 -3.39 -22.10
C SER A 119 8.19 -4.53 -21.78
N TRP A 120 8.57 -5.48 -20.92
CA TRP A 120 7.68 -6.56 -20.50
C TRP A 120 6.54 -6.07 -19.59
N THR A 121 6.83 -5.11 -18.71
CA THR A 121 5.80 -4.43 -17.90
C THR A 121 4.82 -3.67 -18.78
N ARG A 122 5.33 -2.96 -19.80
CA ARG A 122 4.50 -2.26 -20.78
C ARG A 122 3.64 -3.23 -21.59
N LEU A 123 4.21 -4.33 -22.07
CA LEU A 123 3.46 -5.39 -22.76
C LEU A 123 2.32 -5.92 -21.91
N TYR A 124 2.56 -6.17 -20.62
CA TYR A 124 1.52 -6.57 -19.67
C TYR A 124 0.40 -5.52 -19.59
N ASN A 125 0.75 -4.26 -19.37
CA ASN A 125 -0.21 -3.16 -19.20
C ASN A 125 -1.06 -2.94 -20.46
N GLU A 126 -0.42 -2.85 -21.63
CA GLU A 126 -1.10 -2.65 -22.92
C GLU A 126 -2.02 -3.83 -23.24
N THR A 127 -1.54 -5.07 -23.01
CA THR A 127 -2.37 -6.27 -23.22
C THR A 127 -3.58 -6.28 -22.30
N MET A 128 -3.37 -6.07 -21.00
CA MET A 128 -4.45 -6.12 -20.00
C MET A 128 -5.52 -5.04 -20.26
N THR A 129 -5.11 -3.84 -20.67
CA THR A 129 -5.99 -2.72 -21.02
C THR A 129 -6.83 -3.02 -22.28
N ALA A 130 -6.26 -3.74 -23.24
CA ALA A 130 -6.94 -4.11 -24.48
C ALA A 130 -7.98 -5.24 -24.29
N LEU A 131 -7.89 -6.04 -23.23
CA LEU A 131 -8.83 -7.15 -23.00
C LEU A 131 -10.27 -6.67 -22.84
N ARG A 132 -11.20 -7.49 -23.34
CA ARG A 132 -12.63 -7.31 -23.21
C ARG A 132 -13.28 -8.58 -22.68
N PHE A 133 -14.18 -8.42 -21.74
CA PHE A 133 -14.80 -9.50 -20.96
C PHE A 133 -16.28 -9.51 -21.23
N LYS A 134 -16.79 -10.63 -21.73
CA LYS A 134 -18.22 -10.81 -21.95
C LYS A 134 -18.91 -11.21 -20.64
N VAL A 135 -19.85 -10.39 -20.17
CA VAL A 135 -20.66 -10.62 -18.97
C VAL A 135 -22.13 -10.51 -19.36
N GLY A 136 -22.83 -11.64 -19.46
CA GLY A 136 -24.13 -11.71 -20.13
C GLY A 136 -24.04 -11.22 -21.58
N ASP A 137 -24.81 -10.19 -21.91
CA ASP A 137 -24.80 -9.52 -23.22
C ASP A 137 -23.87 -8.30 -23.27
N GLU A 138 -23.25 -7.92 -22.15
CA GLU A 138 -22.36 -6.78 -22.04
C GLU A 138 -20.91 -7.18 -22.38
N GLU A 139 -20.18 -6.31 -23.07
CA GLU A 139 -18.74 -6.45 -23.29
C GLU A 139 -18.02 -5.33 -22.54
N LEU A 140 -17.25 -5.70 -21.51
CA LEU A 140 -16.71 -4.78 -20.52
C LEU A 140 -15.18 -4.78 -20.53
N ALA A 141 -14.58 -3.65 -20.15
CA ALA A 141 -13.17 -3.59 -19.78
C ALA A 141 -12.94 -4.30 -18.41
N LEU A 142 -11.67 -4.50 -18.05
CA LEU A 142 -11.29 -5.25 -16.84
C LEU A 142 -11.94 -4.70 -15.56
N GLU A 143 -11.82 -3.41 -15.28
CA GLU A 143 -12.31 -2.81 -14.03
C GLU A 143 -13.83 -2.93 -13.86
N PRO A 144 -14.68 -2.55 -14.84
CA PRO A 144 -16.12 -2.80 -14.74
C PRO A 144 -16.47 -4.28 -14.55
N ALA A 145 -15.77 -5.21 -15.23
CA ALA A 145 -16.00 -6.65 -15.06
C ALA A 145 -15.64 -7.14 -13.65
N LEU A 146 -14.52 -6.69 -13.08
CA LEU A 146 -14.14 -7.00 -11.70
C LEU A 146 -15.11 -6.40 -10.67
N ASN A 147 -15.62 -5.19 -10.92
CA ASN A 147 -16.60 -4.55 -10.05
C ASN A 147 -17.89 -5.36 -9.93
N LEU A 148 -18.30 -6.06 -10.99
CA LEU A 148 -19.47 -6.96 -10.97
C LEU A 148 -19.31 -8.17 -10.03
N LEU A 149 -18.09 -8.49 -9.54
CA LEU A 149 -17.92 -9.49 -8.47
C LEU A 149 -18.46 -9.02 -7.11
N SER A 150 -18.85 -7.76 -7.00
CA SER A 150 -19.52 -7.18 -5.82
C SER A 150 -20.97 -6.78 -6.13
N ASP A 151 -21.53 -7.23 -7.26
CA ASP A 151 -22.93 -7.00 -7.63
C ASP A 151 -23.86 -7.71 -6.63
N PRO A 152 -24.99 -7.11 -6.19
CA PRO A 152 -25.94 -7.79 -5.31
C PRO A 152 -26.56 -9.05 -5.94
N VAL A 153 -26.65 -9.13 -7.27
CA VAL A 153 -27.23 -10.25 -8.00
C VAL A 153 -26.18 -11.35 -8.25
N GLY A 154 -26.37 -12.51 -7.61
CA GLY A 154 -25.43 -13.64 -7.71
C GLY A 154 -25.16 -14.13 -9.13
N ALA A 155 -26.18 -14.18 -9.99
CA ALA A 155 -26.02 -14.57 -11.40
C ALA A 155 -25.11 -13.61 -12.19
N ARG A 156 -25.14 -12.30 -11.86
CA ARG A 156 -24.23 -11.32 -12.48
C ARG A 156 -22.79 -11.52 -12.00
N ARG A 157 -22.59 -11.78 -10.71
CA ARG A 157 -21.26 -12.12 -10.15
C ARG A 157 -20.67 -13.36 -10.82
N GLN A 158 -21.45 -14.42 -10.94
CA GLN A 158 -21.03 -15.65 -11.61
C GLN A 158 -20.68 -15.40 -13.08
N SER A 159 -21.56 -14.73 -13.83
CA SER A 159 -21.29 -14.43 -15.23
C SER A 159 -20.04 -13.57 -15.42
N ALA A 160 -19.75 -12.65 -14.49
CA ALA A 160 -18.54 -11.85 -14.51
C ALA A 160 -17.29 -12.72 -14.27
N ALA A 161 -17.34 -13.61 -13.27
CA ALA A 161 -16.24 -14.52 -12.97
C ALA A 161 -15.94 -15.48 -14.13
N ASP A 162 -16.97 -16.05 -14.76
CA ASP A 162 -16.83 -16.93 -15.92
C ASP A 162 -16.25 -16.18 -17.13
N GLY A 163 -16.71 -14.93 -17.36
CA GLY A 163 -16.20 -14.05 -18.42
C GLY A 163 -14.71 -13.72 -18.22
N LEU A 164 -14.33 -13.35 -17.00
CA LEU A 164 -12.94 -13.10 -16.58
C LEU A 164 -12.08 -14.35 -16.78
N ALA A 165 -12.50 -15.49 -16.22
CA ALA A 165 -11.78 -16.77 -16.30
C ALA A 165 -11.52 -17.17 -17.75
N LYS A 166 -12.54 -17.07 -18.62
CA LYS A 166 -12.42 -17.42 -20.04
C LYS A 166 -11.34 -16.61 -20.75
N VAL A 167 -11.36 -15.29 -20.60
CA VAL A 167 -10.43 -14.39 -21.30
C VAL A 167 -9.01 -14.52 -20.73
N PHE A 168 -8.87 -14.66 -19.41
CA PHE A 168 -7.56 -14.93 -18.81
C PHE A 168 -6.98 -16.27 -19.29
N LYS A 169 -7.80 -17.31 -19.37
CA LYS A 169 -7.39 -18.63 -19.89
C LYS A 169 -6.96 -18.57 -21.35
N GLN A 170 -7.64 -17.79 -22.19
CA GLN A 170 -7.25 -17.57 -23.60
C GLN A 170 -5.87 -16.91 -23.73
N ASN A 171 -5.48 -16.07 -22.76
CA ASN A 171 -4.22 -15.33 -22.75
C ASN A 171 -3.16 -15.94 -21.81
N LEU A 172 -3.45 -17.08 -21.20
CA LEU A 172 -2.65 -17.64 -20.11
C LEU A 172 -1.19 -17.88 -20.48
N ARG A 173 -0.92 -18.35 -21.71
CA ARG A 173 0.45 -18.57 -22.21
C ARG A 173 1.26 -17.28 -22.25
N LEU A 174 0.64 -16.17 -22.68
CA LEU A 174 1.30 -14.87 -22.73
C LEU A 174 1.62 -14.36 -21.33
N PHE A 175 0.66 -14.39 -20.41
CA PHE A 175 0.88 -13.95 -19.03
C PHE A 175 1.87 -14.85 -18.27
N THR A 176 1.92 -16.14 -18.60
CA THR A 176 2.94 -17.08 -18.10
C THR A 176 4.33 -16.68 -18.56
N LEU A 177 4.50 -16.35 -19.84
CA LEU A 177 5.77 -15.90 -20.38
C LEU A 177 6.21 -14.58 -19.74
N ILE A 178 5.33 -13.58 -19.68
CA ILE A 178 5.60 -12.29 -19.02
C ILE A 178 6.09 -12.50 -17.59
N THR A 179 5.39 -13.32 -16.80
CA THR A 179 5.73 -13.60 -15.39
C THR A 179 7.08 -14.31 -15.27
N ASN A 180 7.32 -15.33 -16.09
CA ASN A 180 8.60 -16.05 -16.08
C ASN A 180 9.78 -15.18 -16.49
N THR A 181 9.60 -14.30 -17.48
CA THR A 181 10.65 -13.40 -17.96
C THR A 181 10.97 -12.34 -16.91
N LEU A 182 9.96 -11.71 -16.31
CA LEU A 182 10.17 -10.70 -15.26
C LEU A 182 10.74 -11.31 -13.97
N ALA A 183 10.29 -12.50 -13.59
CA ALA A 183 10.85 -13.21 -12.44
C ALA A 183 12.32 -13.60 -12.68
N LYS A 184 12.69 -13.94 -13.92
CA LYS A 184 14.09 -14.22 -14.29
C LYS A 184 14.94 -12.96 -14.37
N ASP A 185 14.42 -11.87 -14.92
CA ASP A 185 15.10 -10.57 -14.96
C ASP A 185 15.43 -10.09 -13.54
N LYS A 186 14.45 -10.19 -12.63
CA LYS A 186 14.67 -9.91 -11.20
C LYS A 186 15.75 -10.81 -10.60
N GLU A 187 15.68 -12.13 -10.82
CA GLU A 187 16.68 -13.07 -10.30
C GLU A 187 18.10 -12.77 -10.80
N ILE A 188 18.25 -12.38 -12.07
CA ILE A 188 19.54 -11.97 -12.63
C ILE A 188 20.05 -10.74 -11.89
N SER A 189 19.21 -9.70 -11.73
CA SER A 189 19.59 -8.50 -10.99
C SER A 189 19.97 -8.83 -9.54
N ASP A 190 19.14 -9.61 -8.84
CA ASP A 190 19.39 -10.01 -7.46
C ASP A 190 20.74 -10.72 -7.30
N ARG A 191 21.06 -11.66 -8.22
CA ARG A 191 22.32 -12.42 -8.20
C ARG A 191 23.54 -11.53 -8.43
N TRP A 192 23.48 -10.60 -9.38
CA TRP A 192 24.58 -9.65 -9.62
C TRP A 192 24.80 -8.74 -8.41
N ARG A 193 23.72 -8.35 -7.73
CA ARG A 193 23.73 -7.50 -6.53
C ARG A 193 23.98 -8.27 -5.23
N GLY A 194 24.25 -9.58 -5.29
CA GLY A 194 24.57 -10.39 -4.12
C GLY A 194 23.41 -10.62 -3.14
N PHE A 195 22.16 -10.46 -3.57
CA PHE A 195 20.99 -10.78 -2.74
C PHE A 195 20.79 -12.30 -2.61
N ALA A 196 20.59 -12.77 -1.38
CA ALA A 196 20.54 -14.20 -1.08
C ALA A 196 19.12 -14.78 -1.24
N ASP A 197 18.11 -14.15 -0.64
CA ASP A 197 16.70 -14.52 -0.77
C ASP A 197 16.02 -13.76 -1.90
N VAL A 198 14.96 -14.34 -2.45
CA VAL A 198 14.19 -13.79 -3.57
C VAL A 198 13.56 -12.43 -3.26
N ALA A 199 13.33 -12.10 -1.99
CA ALA A 199 12.67 -10.88 -1.57
C ALA A 199 13.62 -9.84 -0.96
N ASP A 200 14.91 -10.13 -0.78
CA ASP A 200 15.86 -9.26 -0.05
C ASP A 200 15.92 -7.83 -0.63
N SER A 201 15.98 -7.68 -1.95
CA SER A 201 15.99 -6.36 -2.59
C SER A 201 14.76 -5.52 -2.24
N ARG A 202 13.59 -6.15 -2.08
CA ARG A 202 12.38 -5.46 -1.61
C ARG A 202 12.42 -5.15 -0.12
N HIS A 203 12.99 -6.05 0.69
CA HIS A 203 13.15 -5.86 2.13
C HIS A 203 14.04 -4.66 2.42
N LEU A 204 15.17 -4.55 1.70
CA LEU A 204 16.05 -3.41 1.74
C LEU A 204 15.32 -2.11 1.35
N ALA A 205 14.62 -2.11 0.22
CA ALA A 205 13.86 -0.94 -0.26
C ALA A 205 12.76 -0.50 0.73
N ASN A 206 12.13 -1.45 1.43
CA ASN A 206 11.12 -1.18 2.45
C ASN A 206 11.73 -0.87 3.84
N ARG A 207 13.05 -0.96 3.99
CA ARG A 207 13.79 -0.80 5.26
C ARG A 207 13.26 -1.74 6.35
N VAL A 208 13.06 -3.01 6.02
CA VAL A 208 12.59 -4.04 6.95
C VAL A 208 13.44 -5.30 6.83
N GLU A 209 13.86 -5.84 7.96
CA GLU A 209 14.67 -7.05 8.02
C GLU A 209 13.85 -8.32 7.75
N ARG A 210 14.50 -9.33 7.16
CA ARG A 210 13.84 -10.61 6.85
C ARG A 210 13.13 -11.27 8.04
N PRO A 211 13.73 -11.37 9.24
CA PRO A 211 13.05 -11.97 10.39
C PRO A 211 11.73 -11.26 10.77
N VAL A 212 11.65 -9.95 10.53
CA VAL A 212 10.43 -9.16 10.78
C VAL A 212 9.31 -9.55 9.80
N VAL A 213 9.63 -9.67 8.52
CA VAL A 213 8.67 -10.10 7.49
C VAL A 213 8.25 -11.56 7.70
N ASP A 214 9.20 -12.43 8.02
CA ASP A 214 8.91 -13.84 8.30
C ASP A 214 7.97 -13.98 9.52
N ALA A 215 8.20 -13.20 10.59
CA ALA A 215 7.33 -13.16 11.77
C ALA A 215 5.91 -12.67 11.45
N LEU A 216 5.76 -11.64 10.61
CA LEU A 216 4.46 -11.15 10.13
C LEU A 216 3.71 -12.25 9.36
N VAL A 217 4.39 -12.88 8.40
CA VAL A 217 3.79 -13.92 7.54
C VAL A 217 3.36 -15.12 8.37
N GLU A 218 4.19 -15.57 9.32
CA GLU A 218 3.85 -16.67 10.22
C GLU A 218 2.62 -16.33 11.08
N ALA A 219 2.61 -15.17 11.72
CA ALA A 219 1.49 -14.74 12.57
C ALA A 219 0.17 -14.65 11.79
N VAL A 220 0.19 -14.07 10.58
CA VAL A 220 -1.01 -13.96 9.73
C VAL A 220 -1.53 -15.33 9.31
N ARG A 221 -0.64 -16.22 8.86
CA ARG A 221 -1.01 -17.59 8.46
C ARG A 221 -1.57 -18.39 9.64
N GLN A 222 -0.98 -18.26 10.83
CA GLN A 222 -1.49 -18.89 12.05
C GLN A 222 -2.92 -18.44 12.38
N LYS A 223 -3.27 -17.20 12.06
CA LYS A 223 -4.58 -16.60 12.35
C LYS A 223 -5.64 -16.80 11.25
N TYR A 224 -5.32 -17.40 10.11
CA TYR A 224 -6.31 -17.69 9.06
C TYR A 224 -7.59 -18.38 9.58
N PRO A 225 -7.54 -19.41 10.44
CA PRO A 225 -8.74 -20.09 10.92
C PRO A 225 -9.71 -19.18 11.69
N VAL A 226 -9.19 -18.26 12.51
CA VAL A 226 -10.00 -17.39 13.37
C VAL A 226 -10.39 -16.07 12.69
N ILE A 227 -9.67 -15.68 11.63
CA ILE A 227 -9.95 -14.47 10.84
C ILE A 227 -10.73 -14.83 9.57
N SER A 228 -10.04 -15.21 8.49
CA SER A 228 -10.67 -15.35 7.17
C SER A 228 -11.62 -16.53 7.09
N HIS A 229 -11.24 -17.69 7.63
CA HIS A 229 -12.07 -18.90 7.53
C HIS A 229 -13.36 -18.71 8.32
N ARG A 230 -13.26 -18.20 9.56
CA ARG A 230 -14.42 -17.87 10.40
C ARG A 230 -15.32 -16.83 9.75
N TYR A 231 -14.74 -15.75 9.25
CA TYR A 231 -15.49 -14.69 8.58
C TYR A 231 -16.26 -15.21 7.35
N TYR A 232 -15.60 -15.96 6.45
CA TYR A 232 -16.28 -16.49 5.27
C TYR A 232 -17.33 -17.54 5.63
N ALA A 233 -17.16 -18.30 6.71
CA ALA A 233 -18.21 -19.19 7.22
C ALA A 233 -19.42 -18.42 7.75
N MET A 234 -19.21 -17.27 8.40
CA MET A 234 -20.30 -16.36 8.80
C MET A 234 -21.00 -15.80 7.56
N LYS A 235 -20.24 -15.28 6.60
CA LYS A 235 -20.77 -14.71 5.36
C LYS A 235 -21.55 -15.71 4.50
N ALA A 236 -21.09 -16.97 4.43
CA ALA A 236 -21.84 -18.05 3.78
C ALA A 236 -23.26 -18.18 4.37
N ARG A 237 -23.37 -18.23 5.71
CA ARG A 237 -24.67 -18.29 6.40
C ARG A 237 -25.54 -17.07 6.11
N TRP A 238 -24.97 -15.87 6.12
CA TRP A 238 -25.70 -14.63 5.84
C TRP A 238 -26.28 -14.56 4.43
N LEU A 239 -25.61 -15.21 3.48
CA LEU A 239 -26.06 -15.31 2.09
C LEU A 239 -26.91 -16.56 1.82
N GLY A 240 -27.21 -17.36 2.85
CA GLY A 240 -27.99 -18.59 2.71
C GLY A 240 -27.26 -19.70 1.94
N MET A 241 -25.93 -19.69 1.96
CA MET A 241 -25.07 -20.63 1.22
C MET A 241 -24.34 -21.58 2.17
N GLU A 242 -24.17 -22.84 1.78
CA GLU A 242 -23.33 -23.79 2.53
C GLU A 242 -21.84 -23.43 2.41
N ARG A 243 -21.40 -23.08 1.19
CA ARG A 243 -20.08 -22.54 0.88
C ARG A 243 -20.21 -21.43 -0.15
N LEU A 244 -19.38 -20.41 -0.02
CA LEU A 244 -19.29 -19.31 -1.00
C LEU A 244 -18.51 -19.79 -2.21
N ALA A 245 -19.05 -19.65 -3.42
CA ALA A 245 -18.17 -19.69 -4.58
C ALA A 245 -17.21 -18.50 -4.53
N HIS A 246 -16.04 -18.61 -5.16
CA HIS A 246 -15.03 -17.54 -5.12
C HIS A 246 -15.54 -16.17 -5.61
N TRP A 247 -16.54 -16.13 -6.50
CA TRP A 247 -17.20 -14.90 -6.96
C TRP A 247 -18.23 -14.32 -5.98
N ASP A 248 -18.65 -15.07 -4.95
CA ASP A 248 -19.55 -14.58 -3.90
C ASP A 248 -18.78 -13.99 -2.70
N ARG A 249 -17.45 -14.10 -2.70
CA ARG A 249 -16.59 -13.60 -1.61
C ARG A 249 -16.78 -12.10 -1.33
N ASN A 250 -16.98 -11.32 -2.38
CA ASN A 250 -17.18 -9.87 -2.31
C ASN A 250 -18.67 -9.47 -2.43
N ALA A 251 -19.59 -10.42 -2.36
CA ALA A 251 -21.01 -10.13 -2.41
C ALA A 251 -21.41 -9.18 -1.27
N PRO A 252 -22.22 -8.14 -1.53
CA PRO A 252 -22.71 -7.26 -0.48
C PRO A 252 -23.68 -8.01 0.43
N LEU A 253 -23.81 -7.57 1.69
CA LEU A 253 -24.83 -8.10 2.58
C LEU A 253 -26.24 -7.74 2.06
N PRO A 254 -27.24 -8.65 2.16
CA PRO A 254 -28.58 -8.43 1.62
C PRO A 254 -29.31 -7.19 2.15
N ASP A 255 -29.03 -6.79 3.40
CA ASP A 255 -29.74 -5.72 4.12
C ASP A 255 -28.91 -4.44 4.29
N LYS A 256 -27.93 -4.18 3.41
CA LYS A 256 -27.05 -2.99 3.55
C LYS A 256 -27.87 -1.69 3.41
N PRO A 257 -27.96 -0.84 4.45
CA PRO A 257 -28.68 0.43 4.34
C PRO A 257 -27.89 1.41 3.47
N GLU A 258 -28.56 2.08 2.53
CA GLU A 258 -27.96 3.16 1.73
C GLU A 258 -28.09 4.50 2.45
N ARG A 259 -27.22 4.74 3.44
CA ARG A 259 -27.11 6.05 4.08
C ARG A 259 -26.15 6.95 3.32
N ILE A 260 -26.61 8.17 3.02
CA ILE A 260 -25.80 9.22 2.41
C ILE A 260 -25.34 10.19 3.50
N TYR A 261 -24.04 10.43 3.57
CA TYR A 261 -23.38 11.43 4.39
C TYR A 261 -23.13 12.66 3.51
N ARG A 262 -23.59 13.82 3.96
CA ARG A 262 -23.22 15.08 3.31
C ARG A 262 -21.77 15.43 3.62
N TRP A 263 -21.15 16.23 2.76
CA TRP A 263 -19.75 16.65 2.93
C TRP A 263 -19.48 17.29 4.31
N ASP A 264 -20.37 18.16 4.78
CA ASP A 264 -20.25 18.81 6.09
C ASP A 264 -20.38 17.83 7.27
N GLN A 265 -21.22 16.80 7.11
CA GLN A 265 -21.34 15.72 8.09
C GLN A 265 -20.07 14.87 8.14
N ALA A 266 -19.49 14.54 6.98
CA ALA A 266 -18.23 13.81 6.91
C ALA A 266 -17.06 14.62 7.50
N GLN A 267 -16.96 15.90 7.14
CA GLN A 267 -15.99 16.82 7.72
C GLN A 267 -16.10 16.86 9.26
N GLY A 268 -17.32 17.06 9.79
CA GLY A 268 -17.54 17.07 11.23
C GLY A 268 -17.15 15.76 11.90
N LEU A 269 -17.55 14.62 11.32
CA LEU A 269 -17.24 13.30 11.87
C LEU A 269 -15.74 13.03 11.96
N VAL A 270 -14.98 13.33 10.91
CA VAL A 270 -13.53 13.12 10.88
C VAL A 270 -12.81 14.09 11.82
N LEU A 271 -13.14 15.39 11.77
CA LEU A 271 -12.50 16.39 12.64
C LEU A 271 -12.78 16.12 14.12
N ASP A 272 -13.98 15.68 14.46
CA ASP A 272 -14.30 15.32 15.84
C ASP A 272 -13.55 14.06 16.29
N ALA A 273 -13.49 13.02 15.45
CA ALA A 273 -12.73 11.81 15.76
C ALA A 273 -11.24 12.12 16.02
N TYR A 274 -10.67 13.01 15.20
CA TYR A 274 -9.29 13.46 15.35
C TYR A 274 -9.12 14.32 16.60
N ARG A 275 -10.09 15.18 16.93
CA ARG A 275 -10.03 16.05 18.10
C ARG A 275 -10.13 15.26 19.41
N ASP A 276 -10.98 14.24 19.44
CA ASP A 276 -11.12 13.33 20.60
C ASP A 276 -9.80 12.60 20.89
N PHE A 277 -9.01 12.32 19.85
CA PHE A 277 -7.68 11.71 19.98
C PHE A 277 -6.59 12.73 20.35
N ALA A 278 -6.42 13.78 19.54
CA ALA A 278 -5.40 14.80 19.71
C ALA A 278 -5.83 16.13 19.06
N PRO A 279 -6.06 17.20 19.84
CA PRO A 279 -6.48 18.49 19.30
C PRO A 279 -5.57 19.05 18.20
N GLU A 280 -4.25 18.89 18.34
CA GLU A 280 -3.27 19.36 17.35
C GLU A 280 -3.40 18.65 15.99
N ILE A 281 -3.76 17.37 15.98
CA ILE A 281 -4.01 16.60 14.76
C ILE A 281 -5.29 17.10 14.07
N ALA A 282 -6.33 17.39 14.83
CA ALA A 282 -7.57 17.96 14.30
C ALA A 282 -7.36 19.37 13.72
N ASP A 283 -6.50 20.18 14.34
CA ASP A 283 -6.17 21.53 13.86
C ASP A 283 -5.37 21.47 12.55
N ILE A 284 -4.46 20.49 12.41
CA ILE A 284 -3.79 20.24 11.12
C ILE A 284 -4.80 19.79 10.06
N ALA A 285 -5.65 18.81 10.37
CA ALA A 285 -6.66 18.32 9.43
C ALA A 285 -7.65 19.43 9.00
N ARG A 286 -8.01 20.34 9.92
CA ARG A 286 -8.87 21.49 9.63
C ARG A 286 -8.30 22.40 8.55
N ARG A 287 -6.97 22.61 8.52
CA ARG A 287 -6.32 23.43 7.49
C ARG A 287 -6.57 22.93 6.06
N PHE A 288 -6.77 21.63 5.87
CA PHE A 288 -7.10 21.08 4.54
C PHE A 288 -8.47 21.55 4.05
N PHE A 289 -9.45 21.62 4.95
CA PHE A 289 -10.79 22.13 4.63
C PHE A 289 -10.77 23.65 4.44
N ASP A 290 -10.18 24.37 5.39
CA ASP A 290 -10.18 25.84 5.39
C ASP A 290 -9.33 26.42 4.23
N GLY A 291 -8.25 25.73 3.86
CA GLY A 291 -7.33 26.12 2.80
C GLY A 291 -7.71 25.64 1.39
N GLY A 292 -8.78 24.85 1.25
CA GLY A 292 -9.17 24.27 -0.04
C GLY A 292 -8.17 23.26 -0.59
N TRP A 293 -7.50 22.50 0.27
CA TRP A 293 -6.48 21.51 -0.11
C TRP A 293 -7.07 20.15 -0.46
N ILE A 294 -8.40 20.02 -0.42
CA ILE A 294 -9.14 18.81 -0.76
C ILE A 294 -9.95 19.04 -2.03
N ASP A 295 -9.61 18.30 -3.07
CA ASP A 295 -10.40 18.17 -4.28
C ASP A 295 -11.35 16.97 -4.15
N ALA A 296 -12.55 17.19 -3.61
CA ALA A 296 -13.52 16.13 -3.28
C ALA A 296 -14.58 15.79 -4.36
N PRO A 297 -15.15 16.74 -5.12
CA PRO A 297 -16.25 16.43 -6.03
C PRO A 297 -15.86 15.50 -7.18
N VAL A 298 -16.78 14.62 -7.58
CA VAL A 298 -16.67 13.83 -8.81
C VAL A 298 -16.92 14.73 -10.01
N ARG A 299 -16.05 14.64 -11.03
CA ARG A 299 -16.22 15.36 -12.31
C ARG A 299 -15.54 14.61 -13.45
N ASP A 300 -16.03 14.84 -14.66
CA ASP A 300 -15.48 14.22 -15.86
C ASP A 300 -13.99 14.57 -16.04
N GLY A 301 -13.23 13.56 -16.46
CA GLY A 301 -11.78 13.67 -16.69
C GLY A 301 -10.93 13.71 -15.42
N LYS A 302 -11.48 13.84 -14.22
CA LYS A 302 -10.70 13.74 -12.97
C LYS A 302 -10.13 12.34 -12.79
N ALA A 303 -8.92 12.24 -12.23
CA ALA A 303 -8.33 10.97 -11.87
C ALA A 303 -9.26 10.16 -10.93
N PRO A 304 -9.39 8.84 -11.15
CA PRO A 304 -10.22 7.98 -10.31
C PRO A 304 -9.57 7.76 -8.93
N GLY A 305 -10.32 7.20 -8.00
CA GLY A 305 -9.83 6.82 -6.67
C GLY A 305 -9.65 8.00 -5.72
N ALA A 306 -8.70 7.88 -4.80
CA ALA A 306 -8.30 8.91 -3.85
C ALA A 306 -6.80 8.80 -3.54
N PHE A 307 -6.17 9.92 -3.16
CA PHE A 307 -4.79 9.97 -2.66
C PHE A 307 -4.51 11.27 -1.87
N SER A 308 -3.51 11.23 -0.99
CA SER A 308 -2.86 12.38 -0.37
C SER A 308 -1.46 12.58 -0.94
N HIS A 309 -1.29 13.58 -1.79
CA HIS A 309 0.00 13.89 -2.40
C HIS A 309 0.84 14.74 -1.43
N PRO A 310 2.02 14.27 -0.99
CA PRO A 310 2.85 14.97 0.00
C PRO A 310 3.37 16.32 -0.50
N THR A 311 3.50 16.46 -1.82
CA THR A 311 4.19 17.56 -2.50
C THR A 311 5.67 17.60 -2.09
N VAL A 312 6.10 18.63 -1.37
CA VAL A 312 7.42 18.79 -0.79
C VAL A 312 7.31 19.56 0.53
N PRO A 313 8.28 19.47 1.46
CA PRO A 313 8.20 20.15 2.74
C PRO A 313 8.02 21.67 2.68
N SER A 314 8.49 22.32 1.60
CA SER A 314 8.28 23.76 1.37
C SER A 314 6.87 24.13 0.89
N ALA A 315 6.01 23.14 0.63
CA ALA A 315 4.62 23.30 0.22
C ALA A 315 3.69 22.46 1.12
N HIS A 316 2.39 22.77 1.08
CA HIS A 316 1.41 21.94 1.76
C HIS A 316 0.97 20.77 0.87
N PRO A 317 0.64 19.61 1.46
CA PRO A 317 0.06 18.49 0.72
C PRO A 317 -1.33 18.80 0.17
N TYR A 318 -1.79 17.95 -0.75
CA TYR A 318 -3.13 18.01 -1.35
C TYR A 318 -3.80 16.64 -1.30
N ILE A 319 -5.11 16.64 -1.09
CA ILE A 319 -5.94 15.43 -1.16
C ILE A 319 -6.79 15.51 -2.43
N LEU A 320 -6.78 14.44 -3.22
CA LEU A 320 -7.74 14.21 -4.27
C LEU A 320 -8.61 13.03 -3.85
N MET A 321 -9.93 13.18 -3.94
CA MET A 321 -10.85 12.07 -3.76
C MET A 321 -12.10 12.24 -4.61
N ASN A 322 -12.91 11.19 -4.73
CA ASN A 322 -14.15 11.18 -5.49
C ASN A 322 -15.33 10.90 -4.55
N TYR A 323 -15.76 11.93 -3.82
CA TYR A 323 -16.77 11.82 -2.76
C TYR A 323 -18.20 11.76 -3.30
N GLN A 324 -18.94 10.70 -2.97
CA GLN A 324 -20.34 10.48 -3.36
C GLN A 324 -21.29 10.36 -2.16
N GLY A 325 -20.76 10.52 -0.93
CA GLY A 325 -21.54 10.48 0.31
C GLY A 325 -21.73 9.09 0.90
N LYS A 326 -21.06 8.05 0.40
CA LYS A 326 -21.14 6.70 1.00
C LYS A 326 -20.33 6.65 2.30
N SER A 327 -20.66 5.74 3.21
CA SER A 327 -19.85 5.52 4.43
C SER A 327 -18.38 5.24 4.13
N ARG A 328 -18.11 4.48 3.05
CA ARG A 328 -16.75 4.24 2.55
C ARG A 328 -16.03 5.54 2.18
N ASP A 329 -16.72 6.50 1.57
CA ASP A 329 -16.11 7.78 1.20
C ASP A 329 -15.71 8.59 2.44
N VAL A 330 -16.44 8.44 3.56
CA VAL A 330 -16.07 9.05 4.84
C VAL A 330 -14.82 8.41 5.42
N MET A 331 -14.68 7.08 5.31
CA MET A 331 -13.46 6.37 5.69
C MET A 331 -12.28 6.78 4.79
N THR A 332 -12.49 6.89 3.48
CA THR A 332 -11.47 7.39 2.55
C THR A 332 -11.05 8.82 2.90
N LEU A 333 -11.98 9.72 3.24
CA LEU A 333 -11.63 11.06 3.70
C LEU A 333 -10.75 11.02 4.97
N ALA A 334 -11.11 10.19 5.95
CA ALA A 334 -10.31 10.00 7.16
C ALA A 334 -8.93 9.41 6.86
N HIS A 335 -8.85 8.48 5.91
CA HIS A 335 -7.61 7.84 5.48
C HIS A 335 -6.66 8.86 4.85
N GLU A 336 -7.13 9.62 3.84
CA GLU A 336 -6.29 10.61 3.15
C GLU A 336 -5.90 11.77 4.07
N LEU A 337 -6.79 12.20 4.99
CA LEU A 337 -6.43 13.20 5.99
C LEU A 337 -5.37 12.70 6.97
N GLY A 338 -5.34 11.41 7.28
CA GLY A 338 -4.28 10.84 8.13
C GLY A 338 -2.92 10.94 7.44
N HIS A 339 -2.85 10.62 6.15
CA HIS A 339 -1.64 10.90 5.35
C HIS A 339 -1.30 12.39 5.34
N GLY A 340 -2.28 13.26 5.06
CA GLY A 340 -2.08 14.71 5.04
C GLY A 340 -1.53 15.27 6.35
N VAL A 341 -2.04 14.81 7.49
CA VAL A 341 -1.54 15.17 8.83
C VAL A 341 -0.10 14.70 9.01
N HIS A 342 0.19 13.44 8.68
CA HIS A 342 1.54 12.89 8.79
C HIS A 342 2.54 13.68 7.94
N GLN A 343 2.17 14.01 6.71
CA GLN A 343 2.98 14.80 5.78
C GLN A 343 3.30 16.18 6.39
N VAL A 344 2.30 16.88 6.92
CA VAL A 344 2.52 18.19 7.58
C VAL A 344 3.42 18.07 8.82
N LEU A 345 3.25 17.02 9.64
CA LEU A 345 4.08 16.81 10.84
C LEU A 345 5.54 16.49 10.48
N ALA A 346 5.77 15.70 9.43
CA ALA A 346 7.09 15.27 8.99
C ALA A 346 7.88 16.37 8.25
N ASN A 347 7.23 17.42 7.76
CA ASN A 347 7.88 18.48 6.96
C ASN A 347 9.13 19.10 7.61
N ALA A 348 9.19 19.16 8.94
CA ALA A 348 10.35 19.70 9.65
C ALA A 348 11.65 18.90 9.45
N GLN A 349 11.55 17.64 8.99
CA GLN A 349 12.70 16.78 8.69
C GLN A 349 13.37 17.11 7.35
N GLY A 350 12.75 17.92 6.49
CA GLY A 350 13.28 18.25 5.17
C GLY A 350 13.07 17.16 4.11
N PRO A 351 13.27 17.48 2.81
CA PRO A 351 12.97 16.59 1.69
C PRO A 351 13.63 15.21 1.73
N LEU A 352 14.82 15.09 2.33
CA LEU A 352 15.57 13.83 2.38
C LEU A 352 15.12 12.89 3.49
N MET A 353 14.50 13.42 4.55
CA MET A 353 14.16 12.64 5.75
C MET A 353 12.66 12.66 6.11
N ALA A 354 11.86 13.57 5.56
CA ALA A 354 10.41 13.58 5.73
C ALA A 354 9.72 12.35 5.10
N PRO A 355 10.09 11.89 3.87
CA PRO A 355 9.43 10.75 3.25
C PRO A 355 9.60 9.45 4.05
N THR A 356 8.49 8.79 4.35
CA THR A 356 8.48 7.50 5.06
C THR A 356 8.61 6.32 4.10
N PRO A 357 9.26 5.21 4.49
CA PRO A 357 9.18 3.97 3.73
C PRO A 357 7.73 3.47 3.66
N LEU A 358 7.40 2.68 2.63
CA LEU A 358 6.03 2.22 2.36
C LEU A 358 5.41 1.43 3.52
N THR A 359 6.24 0.79 4.34
CA THR A 359 5.84 0.03 5.54
C THR A 359 5.33 0.91 6.68
N LEU A 360 5.68 2.21 6.70
CA LEU A 360 5.25 3.18 7.70
C LEU A 360 4.33 4.27 7.11
N ALA A 361 4.13 4.29 5.80
CA ALA A 361 3.29 5.29 5.12
C ALA A 361 1.83 5.24 5.59
N GLU A 362 1.33 4.03 5.87
CA GLU A 362 -0.05 3.78 6.30
C GLU A 362 -0.32 4.06 7.79
N THR A 363 0.71 4.45 8.56
CA THR A 363 0.60 4.51 10.01
C THR A 363 -0.43 5.55 10.49
N ALA A 364 -0.51 6.69 9.83
CA ALA A 364 -1.44 7.75 10.18
C ALA A 364 -2.82 7.61 9.53
N SER A 365 -2.86 7.18 8.26
CA SER A 365 -4.09 7.00 7.49
C SER A 365 -5.00 5.95 8.11
N VAL A 366 -4.47 4.74 8.35
CA VAL A 366 -5.26 3.63 8.92
C VAL A 366 -5.64 3.91 10.38
N PHE A 367 -4.79 4.59 11.15
CA PHE A 367 -5.11 4.95 12.54
C PHE A 367 -6.25 5.99 12.58
N GLY A 368 -6.17 7.03 11.75
CA GLY A 368 -7.22 8.04 11.61
C GLY A 368 -8.54 7.45 11.09
N GLU A 369 -8.46 6.48 10.18
CA GLU A 369 -9.61 5.71 9.72
C GLU A 369 -10.23 4.90 10.87
N MET A 370 -9.43 4.23 11.70
CA MET A 370 -9.94 3.46 12.85
C MET A 370 -10.64 4.35 13.89
N LEU A 371 -10.06 5.52 14.20
CA LEU A 371 -10.71 6.52 15.07
C LEU A 371 -12.08 6.94 14.52
N THR A 372 -12.12 7.27 13.23
CA THR A 372 -13.36 7.71 12.57
C THR A 372 -14.38 6.57 12.49
N PHE A 373 -13.94 5.35 12.21
CA PHE A 373 -14.77 4.15 12.19
C PHE A 373 -15.41 3.88 13.55
N ARG A 374 -14.64 3.89 14.64
CA ARG A 374 -15.17 3.68 16.00
C ARG A 374 -16.17 4.76 16.39
N ARG A 375 -15.89 6.03 16.09
CA ARG A 375 -16.85 7.13 16.31
C ARG A 375 -18.13 6.94 15.50
N LEU A 376 -17.99 6.60 14.21
CA LEU A 376 -19.12 6.35 13.33
C LEU A 376 -19.98 5.22 13.88
N LEU A 377 -19.36 4.08 14.18
CA LEU A 377 -20.02 2.90 14.73
C LEU A 377 -20.75 3.24 16.04
N ALA A 378 -20.14 3.96 16.98
CA ALA A 378 -20.78 4.38 18.23
C ALA A 378 -22.00 5.30 18.03
N SER A 379 -21.95 6.15 16.99
CA SER A 379 -23.04 7.05 16.63
C SER A 379 -24.21 6.34 15.92
N THR A 380 -23.94 5.23 15.23
CA THR A 380 -24.95 4.44 14.52
C THR A 380 -25.79 3.63 15.49
N LYS A 381 -27.10 3.90 15.50
CA LYS A 381 -28.06 3.28 16.44
C LYS A 381 -28.76 2.06 15.87
N GLU A 382 -28.96 2.01 14.56
CA GLU A 382 -29.67 0.90 13.92
C GLU A 382 -28.80 -0.36 13.86
N PRO A 383 -29.17 -1.49 14.50
CA PRO A 383 -28.37 -2.72 14.52
C PRO A 383 -27.97 -3.22 13.14
N ARG A 384 -28.85 -3.14 12.13
CA ARG A 384 -28.52 -3.57 10.76
C ARG A 384 -27.44 -2.71 10.12
N GLU A 385 -27.48 -1.39 10.33
CA GLU A 385 -26.45 -0.47 9.84
C GLU A 385 -25.11 -0.70 10.55
N ARG A 386 -25.14 -0.92 11.88
CA ARG A 386 -23.94 -1.27 12.66
C ARG A 386 -23.28 -2.56 12.16
N ARG A 387 -24.08 -3.60 11.96
CA ARG A 387 -23.63 -4.90 11.41
C ARG A 387 -23.00 -4.72 10.02
N ALA A 388 -23.63 -3.95 9.14
CA ALA A 388 -23.11 -3.70 7.80
C ALA A 388 -21.78 -2.91 7.80
N LEU A 389 -21.66 -1.88 8.67
CA LEU A 389 -20.41 -1.14 8.86
C LEU A 389 -19.28 -2.05 9.37
N MET A 390 -19.57 -2.84 10.40
CA MET A 390 -18.61 -3.78 10.99
C MET A 390 -18.16 -4.84 9.96
N ALA A 391 -19.11 -5.46 9.26
CA ALA A 391 -18.79 -6.44 8.22
C ALA A 391 -17.91 -5.84 7.11
N SER A 392 -18.22 -4.62 6.64
CA SER A 392 -17.40 -3.94 5.64
C SER A 392 -15.98 -3.70 6.14
N LYS A 393 -15.81 -3.23 7.38
CA LYS A 393 -14.48 -2.99 7.95
C LYS A 393 -13.67 -4.27 8.12
N VAL A 394 -14.30 -5.34 8.58
CA VAL A 394 -13.65 -6.67 8.68
C VAL A 394 -13.24 -7.19 7.29
N GLU A 395 -14.10 -7.06 6.27
CA GLU A 395 -13.74 -7.43 4.88
C GLU A 395 -12.53 -6.65 4.37
N ASP A 396 -12.48 -5.34 4.61
CA ASP A 396 -11.38 -4.48 4.19
C ASP A 396 -10.06 -4.88 4.87
N MET A 397 -10.09 -5.21 6.17
CA MET A 397 -8.92 -5.72 6.90
C MET A 397 -8.47 -7.10 6.38
N ILE A 398 -9.40 -8.01 6.08
CA ILE A 398 -9.08 -9.31 5.47
C ILE A 398 -8.43 -9.12 4.08
N ASN A 399 -8.92 -8.17 3.28
CA ASN A 399 -8.36 -7.84 1.96
C ASN A 399 -6.98 -7.17 2.03
N THR A 400 -6.66 -6.50 3.14
CA THR A 400 -5.39 -5.77 3.33
C THR A 400 -4.33 -6.64 4.00
N VAL A 401 -4.74 -7.57 4.87
CA VAL A 401 -3.81 -8.44 5.61
C VAL A 401 -3.74 -9.83 4.99
N VAL A 402 -4.83 -10.61 5.09
CA VAL A 402 -4.85 -12.04 4.68
C VAL A 402 -4.57 -12.19 3.19
N ARG A 403 -5.24 -11.40 2.35
CA ARG A 403 -5.06 -11.48 0.89
C ARG A 403 -3.64 -11.08 0.47
N GLN A 404 -3.06 -10.07 1.11
CA GLN A 404 -1.73 -9.59 0.73
C GLN A 404 -0.61 -10.55 1.19
N ILE A 405 -0.76 -11.21 2.34
CA ILE A 405 0.15 -12.29 2.76
C ILE A 405 -0.02 -13.53 1.87
N ALA A 406 -1.22 -13.84 1.41
CA ALA A 406 -1.42 -14.88 0.40
C ALA A 406 -0.67 -14.52 -0.90
N PHE A 407 -0.80 -13.29 -1.39
CA PHE A 407 -0.10 -12.79 -2.57
C PHE A 407 1.43 -12.86 -2.41
N PHE A 408 1.96 -12.42 -1.27
CA PHE A 408 3.39 -12.56 -0.96
C PHE A 408 3.84 -14.03 -0.97
N THR A 409 3.02 -14.93 -0.41
CA THR A 409 3.31 -16.38 -0.39
C THR A 409 3.34 -16.97 -1.79
N PHE A 410 2.42 -16.54 -2.66
CA PHE A 410 2.43 -16.90 -4.09
C PHE A 410 3.73 -16.43 -4.77
N GLU A 411 4.10 -15.15 -4.63
CA GLU A 411 5.32 -14.61 -5.21
C GLU A 411 6.57 -15.35 -4.72
N ARG A 412 6.67 -15.64 -3.42
CA ARG A 412 7.81 -16.40 -2.87
C ARG A 412 7.94 -17.76 -3.53
N ARG A 413 6.85 -18.52 -3.68
CA ARG A 413 6.87 -19.83 -4.35
C ARG A 413 7.27 -19.69 -5.81
N VAL A 414 6.66 -18.76 -6.55
CA VAL A 414 6.98 -18.50 -7.97
C VAL A 414 8.45 -18.13 -8.17
N HIS A 415 8.96 -17.13 -7.46
CA HIS A 415 10.35 -16.69 -7.64
C HIS A 415 11.37 -17.73 -7.14
N THR A 416 11.04 -18.49 -6.09
CA THR A 416 11.91 -19.56 -5.59
C THR A 416 12.02 -20.71 -6.59
N GLU A 417 10.88 -21.19 -7.10
CA GLU A 417 10.88 -22.24 -8.14
C GLU A 417 11.50 -21.72 -9.45
N ARG A 418 11.31 -20.43 -9.79
CA ARG A 418 11.89 -19.82 -11.00
C ARG A 418 13.42 -19.85 -11.01
N ARG A 419 14.08 -19.84 -9.86
CA ARG A 419 15.54 -20.02 -9.75
C ARG A 419 16.00 -21.38 -10.28
N GLN A 420 15.13 -22.40 -10.24
CA GLN A 420 15.44 -23.77 -10.63
C GLN A 420 15.06 -24.08 -12.09
N GLY A 421 14.14 -23.32 -12.68
CA GLY A 421 13.69 -23.53 -14.05
C GLY A 421 12.58 -22.58 -14.45
N GLU A 422 12.18 -22.62 -15.72
CA GLU A 422 10.98 -21.89 -16.17
C GLU A 422 9.72 -22.64 -15.75
N LEU A 423 8.72 -21.91 -15.25
CA LEU A 423 7.47 -22.46 -14.73
C LEU A 423 6.43 -22.60 -15.85
N THR A 424 5.70 -23.71 -15.88
CA THR A 424 4.57 -23.86 -16.79
C THR A 424 3.34 -23.10 -16.31
N SER A 425 2.37 -22.88 -17.20
CA SER A 425 1.09 -22.26 -16.85
C SER A 425 0.36 -23.05 -15.78
N GLU A 426 0.38 -24.38 -15.89
CA GLU A 426 -0.24 -25.30 -14.94
C GLU A 426 0.39 -25.15 -13.56
N ARG A 427 1.73 -25.08 -13.48
CA ARG A 427 2.42 -24.94 -12.20
C ARG A 427 2.10 -23.62 -11.51
N LEU A 428 2.05 -22.50 -12.24
CA LEU A 428 1.64 -21.21 -11.69
C LEU A 428 0.19 -21.26 -11.18
N CYS A 429 -0.71 -21.89 -11.92
CA CYS A 429 -2.10 -22.08 -11.55
C CYS A 429 -2.25 -22.95 -10.28
N GLU A 430 -1.47 -24.02 -10.15
CA GLU A 430 -1.42 -24.87 -8.95
C GLU A 430 -0.97 -24.09 -7.72
N ILE A 431 0.15 -23.36 -7.81
CA ILE A 431 0.68 -22.53 -6.72
C ILE A 431 -0.39 -21.53 -6.28
N TRP A 432 -1.05 -20.87 -7.24
CA TRP A 432 -2.13 -19.93 -6.96
C TRP A 432 -3.27 -20.60 -6.19
N LEU A 433 -3.81 -21.71 -6.70
CA LEU A 433 -4.91 -22.41 -6.05
C LEU A 433 -4.54 -22.87 -4.63
N ASP A 434 -3.35 -23.43 -4.43
CA ASP A 434 -2.90 -23.92 -3.12
C ASP A 434 -2.86 -22.79 -2.08
N VAL A 435 -2.25 -21.67 -2.45
CA VAL A 435 -2.15 -20.47 -1.60
C VAL A 435 -3.52 -19.88 -1.31
N GLN A 436 -4.40 -19.85 -2.30
CA GLN A 436 -5.75 -19.32 -2.12
C GLN A 436 -6.64 -20.25 -1.27
N ARG A 437 -6.51 -21.58 -1.39
CA ARG A 437 -7.23 -22.53 -0.52
C ARG A 437 -6.80 -22.39 0.93
N GLU A 438 -5.50 -22.28 1.18
CA GLU A 438 -4.95 -22.10 2.54
C GLU A 438 -5.47 -20.82 3.20
N SER A 439 -5.42 -19.69 2.47
CA SER A 439 -5.79 -18.38 3.01
C SER A 439 -7.29 -18.15 3.16
N LEU A 440 -8.12 -18.68 2.24
CA LEU A 440 -9.57 -18.45 2.24
C LEU A 440 -10.32 -19.47 3.10
N GLY A 441 -9.82 -20.70 3.19
CA GLY A 441 -10.39 -21.74 4.04
C GLY A 441 -11.60 -22.47 3.44
N PRO A 442 -12.18 -23.41 4.21
CA PRO A 442 -13.12 -24.40 3.69
C PRO A 442 -14.51 -23.84 3.35
N ALA A 443 -14.85 -22.66 3.87
CA ALA A 443 -16.12 -21.99 3.57
C ALA A 443 -16.14 -21.35 2.17
N VAL A 444 -15.00 -21.29 1.48
CA VAL A 444 -14.89 -20.77 0.11
C VAL A 444 -14.54 -21.91 -0.86
N GLU A 445 -15.37 -22.05 -1.88
CA GLU A 445 -15.19 -23.00 -2.97
C GLU A 445 -14.53 -22.34 -4.19
N LEU A 446 -13.30 -22.76 -4.48
CA LEU A 446 -12.58 -22.34 -5.69
C LEU A 446 -13.02 -23.19 -6.88
N LYS A 447 -14.03 -22.69 -7.59
CA LYS A 447 -14.58 -23.30 -8.81
C LYS A 447 -13.58 -23.25 -9.98
N GLU A 448 -13.80 -24.10 -10.98
CA GLU A 448 -13.04 -24.10 -12.24
C GLU A 448 -13.00 -22.70 -12.86
N GLY A 449 -11.84 -22.31 -13.38
CA GLY A 449 -11.58 -20.98 -13.92
C GLY A 449 -10.89 -20.05 -12.93
N TYR A 450 -10.94 -20.32 -11.62
CA TYR A 450 -10.25 -19.48 -10.64
C TYR A 450 -8.72 -19.60 -10.70
N GLU A 451 -8.20 -20.69 -11.26
CA GLU A 451 -6.78 -20.99 -11.32
C GLU A 451 -5.94 -19.96 -12.09
N VAL A 452 -6.58 -19.18 -12.98
CA VAL A 452 -5.92 -18.14 -13.80
C VAL A 452 -6.01 -16.73 -13.23
N PHE A 453 -6.65 -16.54 -12.07
CA PHE A 453 -6.89 -15.20 -11.50
C PHE A 453 -5.62 -14.49 -11.01
N TRP A 454 -4.48 -15.18 -10.91
CA TRP A 454 -3.20 -14.52 -10.63
C TRP A 454 -2.76 -13.57 -11.76
N THR A 455 -3.24 -13.79 -12.99
CA THR A 455 -2.79 -13.06 -14.18
C THR A 455 -3.11 -11.56 -14.15
N TYR A 456 -4.21 -11.15 -13.53
CA TYR A 456 -4.62 -9.74 -13.52
C TYR A 456 -4.01 -8.92 -12.38
N ILE A 457 -3.23 -9.53 -11.48
CA ILE A 457 -2.66 -8.83 -10.33
C ILE A 457 -1.44 -8.02 -10.77
N PRO A 458 -1.54 -6.68 -10.90
CA PRO A 458 -0.46 -5.87 -11.46
C PRO A 458 0.76 -5.78 -10.53
N HIS A 459 0.56 -5.93 -9.21
CA HIS A 459 1.63 -5.83 -8.21
C HIS A 459 2.75 -6.85 -8.45
N PHE A 460 2.43 -8.07 -8.89
CA PHE A 460 3.42 -9.11 -9.23
C PHE A 460 4.34 -8.69 -10.38
N ILE A 461 3.85 -7.82 -11.27
CA ILE A 461 4.58 -7.34 -12.44
C ILE A 461 5.36 -6.07 -12.07
N HIS A 462 4.66 -5.08 -11.52
CA HIS A 462 5.19 -3.73 -11.31
C HIS A 462 6.19 -3.68 -10.16
N SER A 463 5.86 -4.34 -9.04
CA SER A 463 6.60 -4.22 -7.78
C SER A 463 6.65 -5.55 -7.02
N PRO A 464 7.48 -6.51 -7.47
CA PRO A 464 7.56 -7.82 -6.82
C PRO A 464 7.83 -7.71 -5.33
N PHE A 465 7.13 -8.55 -4.56
CA PHE A 465 7.13 -8.63 -3.09
C PHE A 465 6.65 -7.38 -2.36
N TYR A 466 6.13 -6.36 -3.03
CA TYR A 466 5.65 -5.15 -2.35
C TYR A 466 4.43 -5.41 -1.47
N VAL A 467 3.60 -6.39 -1.84
CA VAL A 467 2.28 -6.61 -1.23
C VAL A 467 2.31 -6.83 0.28
N TYR A 468 3.37 -7.39 0.87
CA TYR A 468 3.44 -7.55 2.33
C TYR A 468 3.44 -6.20 3.07
N ALA A 469 3.86 -5.10 2.42
CA ALA A 469 3.91 -3.78 3.05
C ALA A 469 2.52 -3.30 3.50
N TYR A 470 1.45 -3.67 2.78
CA TYR A 470 0.07 -3.40 3.19
C TYR A 470 -0.27 -4.11 4.50
N ALA A 471 0.01 -5.41 4.59
CA ALA A 471 -0.23 -6.20 5.79
C ALA A 471 0.65 -5.74 6.97
N PHE A 472 1.90 -5.34 6.69
CA PHE A 472 2.80 -4.77 7.67
C PHE A 472 2.21 -3.47 8.25
N GLY A 473 1.82 -2.54 7.38
CA GLY A 473 1.26 -1.25 7.78
C GLY A 473 -0.01 -1.42 8.62
N ASP A 474 -0.96 -2.24 8.15
CA ASP A 474 -2.23 -2.47 8.86
C ASP A 474 -2.01 -3.14 10.22
N CYS A 475 -1.21 -4.21 10.30
CA CYS A 475 -0.92 -4.87 11.57
C CYS A 475 -0.13 -4.00 12.53
N LEU A 476 0.81 -3.17 12.03
CA LEU A 476 1.54 -2.21 12.85
C LEU A 476 0.58 -1.20 13.47
N VAL A 477 -0.35 -0.66 12.68
CA VAL A 477 -1.36 0.29 13.16
C VAL A 477 -2.31 -0.35 14.14
N ASN A 478 -2.77 -1.57 13.88
CA ASN A 478 -3.64 -2.29 14.81
C ASN A 478 -2.94 -2.53 16.16
N SER A 479 -1.63 -2.83 16.15
CA SER A 479 -0.82 -2.94 17.38
C SER A 479 -0.69 -1.61 18.13
N LEU A 480 -0.49 -0.49 17.42
CA LEU A 480 -0.50 0.84 18.02
C LEU A 480 -1.88 1.20 18.58
N TYR A 481 -2.95 0.88 17.85
CA TYR A 481 -4.32 1.11 18.28
C TYR A 481 -4.67 0.31 19.53
N ALA A 482 -4.25 -0.95 19.61
CA ALA A 482 -4.40 -1.77 20.82
C ALA A 482 -3.68 -1.15 22.02
N ARG A 483 -2.48 -0.57 21.84
CA ARG A 483 -1.77 0.19 22.90
C ARG A 483 -2.54 1.45 23.32
N TYR A 484 -3.18 2.13 22.38
CA TYR A 484 -4.04 3.26 22.67
C TYR A 484 -5.26 2.83 23.51
N GLU A 485 -5.94 1.74 23.14
CA GLU A 485 -7.08 1.21 23.90
C GLU A 485 -6.70 0.71 25.30
N GLU A 486 -5.46 0.20 25.46
CA GLU A 486 -4.88 -0.16 26.76
C GLU A 486 -4.47 1.05 27.62
N ALA A 487 -4.74 2.27 27.17
CA ALA A 487 -4.36 3.52 27.83
C ALA A 487 -2.85 3.62 28.15
N HIS A 488 -2.01 3.21 27.19
CA HIS A 488 -0.56 3.27 27.33
C HIS A 488 -0.08 4.69 27.73
N PRO A 489 0.85 4.82 28.69
CA PRO A 489 1.30 6.13 29.16
C PRO A 489 1.84 7.03 28.04
N ASP A 490 1.37 8.27 28.04
CA ASP A 490 1.72 9.34 27.10
C ASP A 490 1.56 8.95 25.62
N PHE A 491 0.63 8.04 25.30
CA PHE A 491 0.47 7.48 23.95
C PHE A 491 0.37 8.58 22.89
N VAL A 492 -0.49 9.58 23.08
CA VAL A 492 -0.73 10.64 22.10
C VAL A 492 0.55 11.43 21.80
N ALA A 493 1.30 11.84 22.83
CA ALA A 493 2.55 12.57 22.66
C ALA A 493 3.60 11.74 21.93
N LYS A 494 3.72 10.45 22.28
CA LYS A 494 4.63 9.50 21.62
C LYS A 494 4.23 9.27 20.16
N TYR A 495 2.93 9.15 19.88
CA TYR A 495 2.38 8.96 18.54
C TYR A 495 2.66 10.17 17.65
N VAL A 496 2.45 11.39 18.15
CA VAL A 496 2.76 12.62 17.41
C VAL A 496 4.27 12.74 17.16
N ALA A 497 5.11 12.43 18.15
CA ALA A 497 6.57 12.42 17.97
C ALA A 497 7.03 11.38 16.93
N MET A 498 6.35 10.22 16.86
CA MET A 498 6.58 9.20 15.84
C MET A 498 6.26 9.75 14.44
N LEU A 499 5.12 10.42 14.26
CA LEU A 499 4.76 11.03 12.97
C LEU A 499 5.69 12.20 12.58
N GLN A 500 6.12 13.01 13.55
CA GLN A 500 7.07 14.10 13.32
C GLN A 500 8.46 13.62 12.88
N ALA A 501 8.81 12.37 13.21
CA ALA A 501 10.07 11.79 12.78
C ALA A 501 10.08 11.48 11.28
N GLY A 502 8.93 11.34 10.61
CA GLY A 502 8.87 10.95 9.20
C GLY A 502 9.73 9.69 8.93
N GLY A 503 10.59 9.76 7.91
CA GLY A 503 11.56 8.70 7.59
C GLY A 503 12.91 8.82 8.29
N SER A 504 13.08 9.71 9.29
CA SER A 504 14.37 9.96 9.96
C SER A 504 14.77 8.91 11.01
N LYS A 505 13.90 7.93 11.29
CA LYS A 505 14.15 6.87 12.29
C LYS A 505 13.76 5.51 11.75
N HIS A 506 14.45 4.49 12.23
CA HIS A 506 14.12 3.11 11.90
C HIS A 506 12.82 2.67 12.61
N HIS A 507 12.11 1.67 12.04
CA HIS A 507 10.85 1.19 12.62
C HIS A 507 11.01 0.72 14.07
N SER A 508 12.13 0.10 14.42
CA SER A 508 12.43 -0.33 15.79
C SER A 508 12.53 0.84 16.78
N GLU A 509 13.12 1.96 16.37
CA GLU A 509 13.23 3.16 17.20
C GLU A 509 11.89 3.88 17.36
N LEU A 510 11.05 3.83 16.32
CA LEU A 510 9.71 4.41 16.32
C LEU A 510 8.74 3.61 17.21
N LEU A 511 8.90 2.28 17.26
CA LEU A 511 8.02 1.38 18.01
C LEU A 511 8.44 1.20 19.48
N ALA A 512 9.71 1.35 19.80
CA ALA A 512 10.24 1.18 21.17
C ALA A 512 9.50 2.01 22.25
N PRO A 513 9.11 3.28 22.03
CA PRO A 513 8.37 4.07 23.03
C PRO A 513 6.99 3.50 23.45
N PHE A 514 6.46 2.55 22.68
CA PHE A 514 5.17 1.87 22.89
C PHE A 514 5.33 0.44 23.41
N ASP A 515 6.55 0.03 23.77
CA ASP A 515 6.91 -1.34 24.13
C ASP A 515 6.49 -2.34 23.02
N LEU A 516 6.80 -1.98 21.77
CA LEU A 516 6.50 -2.78 20.58
C LEU A 516 7.79 -3.15 19.86
N ASP A 517 7.91 -4.41 19.43
CA ASP A 517 9.04 -4.93 18.66
C ASP A 517 8.52 -5.78 17.49
N ALA A 518 8.70 -5.27 16.27
CA ALA A 518 8.23 -5.91 15.05
C ALA A 518 8.95 -7.23 14.72
N SER A 519 10.11 -7.52 15.32
CA SER A 519 10.78 -8.81 15.15
C SER A 519 10.13 -9.94 15.92
N GLN A 520 9.24 -9.64 16.88
CA GLN A 520 8.56 -10.65 17.68
C GLN A 520 7.22 -11.05 17.05
N PRO A 521 6.94 -12.36 16.86
CA PRO A 521 5.62 -12.82 16.41
C PRO A 521 4.46 -12.33 17.29
N ALA A 522 4.70 -12.17 18.60
CA ALA A 522 3.71 -11.65 19.55
C ALA A 522 3.21 -10.24 19.20
N PHE A 523 4.07 -9.39 18.61
CA PHE A 523 3.67 -8.06 18.14
C PHE A 523 2.62 -8.15 17.03
N TRP A 524 2.85 -9.01 16.02
CA TRP A 524 1.91 -9.20 14.91
C TRP A 524 0.62 -9.87 15.35
N LEU A 525 0.70 -10.84 16.26
CA LEU A 525 -0.47 -11.49 16.85
C LEU A 525 -1.37 -10.51 17.60
N LYS A 526 -0.79 -9.48 18.23
CA LYS A 526 -1.55 -8.40 18.89
C LYS A 526 -2.30 -7.52 17.88
N GLY A 527 -1.66 -7.14 16.78
CA GLY A 527 -2.37 -6.43 15.71
C GLY A 527 -3.53 -7.25 15.13
N LEU A 528 -3.32 -8.56 14.97
CA LEU A 528 -4.34 -9.49 14.48
C LEU A 528 -5.48 -9.76 15.48
N SER A 529 -5.24 -9.61 16.78
CA SER A 529 -6.31 -9.78 17.78
C SER A 529 -7.37 -8.68 17.71
N LEU A 530 -7.03 -7.50 17.18
CA LEU A 530 -8.03 -6.46 16.91
C LEU A 530 -9.03 -6.94 15.85
N VAL A 531 -8.56 -7.53 14.75
CA VAL A 531 -9.41 -8.12 13.70
C VAL A 531 -10.29 -9.23 14.28
N GLU A 532 -9.72 -10.09 15.11
CA GLU A 532 -10.44 -11.17 15.80
C GLU A 532 -11.55 -10.61 16.69
N SER A 533 -11.27 -9.58 17.49
CA SER A 533 -12.26 -8.93 18.35
C SER A 533 -13.39 -8.25 17.56
N MET A 534 -13.10 -7.71 16.38
CA MET A 534 -14.11 -7.13 15.49
C MET A 534 -14.99 -8.21 14.87
N ILE A 535 -14.44 -9.40 14.59
CA ILE A 535 -15.22 -10.58 14.17
C ILE A 535 -16.11 -11.08 15.32
N ASP A 536 -15.62 -11.04 16.57
CA ASP A 536 -16.43 -11.34 17.75
C ASP A 536 -17.60 -10.34 17.90
N GLU A 537 -17.32 -9.03 17.87
CA GLU A 537 -18.35 -7.98 17.94
C GLU A 537 -19.35 -8.12 16.78
N LEU A 538 -18.88 -8.48 15.57
CA LEU A 538 -19.74 -8.75 14.43
C LEU A 538 -20.64 -9.97 14.64
N ALA A 539 -20.13 -11.03 15.26
CA ALA A 539 -20.93 -12.22 15.58
C ALA A 539 -22.01 -11.91 16.61
N ASP A 540 -21.72 -11.07 17.61
CA ASP A 540 -22.70 -10.62 18.60
C ASP A 540 -23.77 -9.73 17.97
N LEU A 541 -23.38 -8.81 17.09
CA LEU A 541 -24.31 -7.99 16.31
C LEU A 541 -25.21 -8.85 15.42
N ASP A 542 -24.66 -9.90 14.80
CA ASP A 542 -25.41 -10.85 13.97
C ASP A 542 -26.45 -11.64 14.77
N ALA A 543 -26.12 -12.04 16.00
CA ALA A 543 -27.07 -12.71 16.89
C ALA A 543 -28.22 -11.81 17.38
N SER A 544 -28.04 -10.48 17.27
CA SER A 544 -29.01 -9.48 17.72
C SER A 544 -29.97 -8.97 16.63
N VAL A 545 -29.74 -9.35 15.36
CA VAL A 545 -30.52 -8.96 14.18
C VAL A 545 -31.32 -10.16 13.70
#